data_AF-A0A3Q8Q074-F1
#
_entry.id   AF-A0A3Q8Q074-F1
#
_cell.length_a   1.000
_cell.length_b   1.000
_cell.length_c   1.000
_cell.angle_alpha   90.00
_cell.angle_beta   90.00
_cell.angle_gamma   90.00
#
_symmetry.space_group_name_H-M   'P 1'
#
loop_
_entity.id
_entity.type
_entity.pdbx_description
1 polymer ?
#
loop_
_entity_poly.entity_id
_entity_poly.type
_entity_poly.pdbx_seq_one_letter_code
_entity_poly.pdbx_strand_id
1 'polypeptide(L)' 'NVFGFKALRALRLEDLRISNAYAKTFEGPPHGIQDERDILNKYGRSLLGCTIKPKLGLSA' A
#
# COMPACT_ATOMS: atom_id res chain seq x y z
N ASN A 1 -25.40 -5.76 -2.20
CA ASN A 1 -24.08 -5.62 -2.88
C ASN A 1 -24.25 -5.07 -4.28
N VAL A 2 -23.56 -3.98 -4.60
CA VAL A 2 -23.70 -3.27 -5.89
C VAL A 2 -22.95 -3.95 -7.04
N PHE A 3 -21.86 -4.68 -6.77
CA PHE A 3 -21.08 -5.39 -7.79
C PHE A 3 -21.75 -6.66 -8.35
N GLY A 4 -22.77 -7.19 -7.68
CA GLY A 4 -23.53 -8.38 -8.14
C GLY A 4 -24.90 -8.03 -8.71
N PHE A 5 -25.13 -6.77 -9.08
CA PHE A 5 -26.43 -6.30 -9.51
C PHE A 5 -26.75 -6.84 -10.91
N LYS A 6 -27.78 -7.68 -11.03
CA LYS A 6 -28.13 -8.38 -12.29
C LYS A 6 -28.38 -7.44 -13.49
N ALA A 7 -28.75 -6.18 -13.23
CA ALA A 7 -28.98 -5.19 -14.27
C ALA A 7 -27.68 -4.56 -14.82
N LEU A 8 -26.54 -4.74 -14.15
CA LEU A 8 -25.24 -4.29 -14.61
C LEU A 8 -24.43 -5.48 -15.12
N ARG A 9 -23.83 -5.33 -16.31
CA ARG A 9 -22.95 -6.37 -16.90
C ARG A 9 -21.56 -6.39 -16.25
N ALA A 10 -21.04 -5.23 -15.87
CA ALA A 10 -19.77 -5.07 -15.18
C ALA A 10 -19.74 -3.72 -14.43
N LEU A 11 -18.98 -3.65 -13.34
CA LEU A 11 -18.78 -2.44 -12.54
C LEU A 11 -17.37 -2.42 -11.97
N ARG A 12 -16.66 -1.28 -12.06
CA ARG A 12 -15.35 -1.03 -11.46
C ARG A 12 -15.37 0.29 -10.71
N LEU A 13 -14.80 0.29 -9.50
CA LEU A 13 -14.57 1.50 -8.72
C LEU A 13 -13.23 2.10 -9.14
N GLU A 14 -13.24 3.29 -9.71
CA GLU A 14 -12.02 3.95 -10.20
C GLU A 14 -11.37 4.86 -9.14
N ASP A 15 -12.16 5.61 -8.38
CA ASP A 15 -11.65 6.53 -7.37
C ASP A 15 -12.67 6.80 -6.24
N LEU A 16 -12.19 7.31 -5.11
CA LEU A 16 -12.98 7.71 -3.96
C LEU A 16 -12.47 9.04 -3.38
N ARG A 17 -13.38 9.99 -3.18
CA ARG A 17 -13.08 11.17 -2.39
C ARG A 17 -13.25 10.85 -0.90
N ILE A 18 -12.14 10.77 -0.18
CA ILE A 18 -12.13 10.60 1.28
C ILE A 18 -12.16 11.99 1.94
N SER A 19 -13.11 12.23 2.85
CA SER A 19 -13.20 13.51 3.56
C SER A 19 -12.11 13.62 4.64
N ASN A 20 -11.66 14.84 4.95
CA ASN A 20 -10.65 15.05 5.99
C ASN A 20 -11.15 14.61 7.39
N ALA A 21 -12.45 14.80 7.68
CA ALA A 21 -13.04 14.35 8.93
C ALA A 21 -12.98 12.82 9.09
N TYR A 22 -13.22 12.09 7.99
CA TYR A 22 -13.11 10.63 7.99
C TYR A 22 -11.66 10.17 7.97
N ALA A 23 -10.79 10.80 7.18
CA ALA A 23 -9.36 10.44 7.14
C ALA A 23 -8.68 10.55 8.52
N LYS A 24 -9.09 11.53 9.34
CA LYS A 24 -8.57 11.74 10.71
C LYS A 24 -8.95 10.66 11.72
N THR A 25 -9.89 9.77 11.41
CA THR A 25 -10.25 8.66 12.32
C THR A 25 -9.28 7.48 12.21
N PHE A 26 -8.30 7.54 11.30
CA PHE A 26 -7.31 6.49 11.08
C PHE A 26 -5.93 6.96 11.56
N GLU A 27 -5.11 6.04 12.08
CA GLU A 27 -3.76 6.35 12.58
C GLU A 27 -2.75 6.63 11.45
N GLY A 28 -2.99 6.08 10.25
CA GLY A 28 -2.05 6.18 9.13
C GLY A 28 -0.85 5.24 9.26
N PRO A 29 0.20 5.43 8.44
CA PRO A 29 1.42 4.62 8.51
C PRO A 29 2.21 4.90 9.79
N PRO A 30 2.76 3.87 10.47
CA PRO A 30 3.54 4.07 11.71
C PRO A 30 4.88 4.77 11.49
N HIS A 31 5.53 4.55 10.33
CA HIS A 31 6.69 5.31 9.87
C HIS A 31 6.44 5.81 8.46
N GLY A 32 6.71 7.09 8.22
CA GLY A 32 6.63 7.68 6.90
C GLY A 32 7.92 7.51 6.09
N ILE A 33 7.87 7.93 4.82
CA ILE A 33 9.05 7.94 3.92
C ILE A 33 10.22 8.72 4.51
N GLN A 34 9.94 9.81 5.25
CA GLN A 34 10.97 10.62 5.90
C GLN A 34 11.62 9.86 7.05
N ASP A 35 10.83 9.33 7.97
CA ASP A 35 11.32 8.56 9.13
C ASP A 35 12.14 7.34 8.70
N GLU A 36 11.66 6.57 7.71
CA GLU A 36 12.40 5.42 7.18
C GLU A 36 13.75 5.81 6.58
N ARG A 37 13.84 6.97 5.91
CA ARG A 37 15.11 7.47 5.34
C ARG A 37 16.08 7.93 6.40
N ASP A 38 15.56 8.52 7.48
CA ASP A 38 16.35 8.97 8.62
C ASP A 38 16.90 7.78 9.40
N ILE A 39 16.07 6.77 9.66
CA ILE A 39 16.50 5.51 10.32
C ILE A 39 17.60 4.82 9.52
N LEU A 40 17.50 4.79 8.18
CA LEU A 40 18.46 4.11 7.32
C LEU A 40 19.64 4.99 6.89
N ASN A 41 19.63 6.28 7.22
CA ASN A 41 20.61 7.30 6.78
C ASN A 41 20.87 7.24 5.26
N LYS A 42 19.80 7.17 4.47
CA LYS A 42 19.86 7.02 3.00
C LYS A 42 18.99 8.06 2.30
N TYR A 43 19.66 9.00 1.64
CA TYR A 43 19.04 10.14 0.96
C TYR A 43 19.39 10.20 -0.52
N GLY A 44 18.58 10.94 -1.30
CA GLY A 44 18.85 11.26 -2.70
C GLY A 44 18.81 10.08 -3.69
N ARG A 45 18.51 8.87 -3.22
CA ARG A 45 18.40 7.66 -4.06
C ARG A 45 17.25 6.75 -3.63
N SER A 46 16.84 5.86 -4.53
CA SER A 46 15.92 4.77 -4.23
C SER A 46 16.58 3.72 -3.32
N LEU A 47 15.76 3.03 -2.52
CA LEU A 47 16.21 1.88 -1.74
C LEU A 47 16.28 0.65 -2.66
N LEU A 48 17.31 -0.19 -2.48
CA LEU A 48 17.46 -1.45 -3.19
C LEU A 48 17.04 -2.60 -2.27
N GLY A 49 16.22 -3.51 -2.78
CA GLY A 49 15.80 -4.73 -2.12
C GLY A 49 15.83 -5.90 -3.09
N CYS A 50 15.86 -7.13 -2.58
CA CYS A 50 15.75 -8.34 -3.39
C CYS A 50 14.86 -9.37 -2.70
N THR A 51 14.14 -10.17 -3.49
CA THR A 51 13.44 -11.36 -2.98
C THR A 51 14.31 -12.57 -3.26
N ILE A 52 14.69 -13.32 -2.22
CA ILE A 52 15.45 -14.57 -2.36
C ILE A 52 14.61 -15.58 -3.18
N LYS A 53 15.28 -16.33 -4.07
CA LYS A 53 14.68 -17.36 -4.94
C LYS A 53 15.42 -18.69 -4.79
N PRO A 54 14.75 -19.85 -5.01
CA PRO A 54 13.34 -20.03 -5.39
C PRO A 54 12.37 -19.56 -4.29
N LYS A 55 11.09 -19.35 -4.65
CA LYS A 55 10.08 -18.88 -3.69
C LYS A 55 9.91 -19.87 -2.53
N LEU A 56 10.12 -21.16 -2.77
CA LEU A 56 9.96 -22.26 -1.81
C LEU A 56 11.13 -23.24 -1.95
N GLY A 57 11.46 -23.96 -0.87
CA GLY A 57 12.43 -25.06 -0.90
C GLY A 57 13.87 -24.70 -0.51
N LEU A 58 14.10 -23.53 0.08
CA LEU A 58 15.39 -23.16 0.68
C LEU A 58 15.45 -23.64 2.14
N SER A 59 16.59 -24.17 2.56
CA SER A 59 16.90 -24.39 3.99
C SER A 59 17.40 -23.10 4.63
N ALA A 60 17.21 -22.98 5.95
CA ALA A 60 17.73 -21.86 6.75
C ALA A 60 19.26 -21.95 6.94
#